data_AF-A0A434MPE4-F1
#
_entry.id   AF-A0A434MPE4-F1
#
_cell.length_a   1.000
_cell.length_b   1.000
_cell.length_c   1.000
_cell.angle_alpha   90.00
_cell.angle_beta   90.00
_cell.angle_gamma   90.00
#
_symmetry.space_group_name_H-M   'P 1'
#
loop_
_entity.id
_entity.type
_entity.pdbx_description
1 polymer ?
#
loop_
_entity_poly.entity_id
_entity_poly.type
_entity_poly.pdbx_seq_one_letter_code
_entity_poly.pdbx_strand_id
1 'polypeptide(L)'
;MRLRRLDLIRYGKFTDRTLEFGPKPDSGPDLHIVFGLNEAGKSTALSGYLDLLFGIEERSRYNFLHEYSAMRIGGVLEFGREGHTFSRTKQRNNSLLNAMGQPVSEVAILAHLAGLSREAYGTMFSLDDETLEAGGKSILESRGDLGKLLFTASAGLGHASDTLSALEAEADGLYRKQAHGTELALLKKRLAELKSRKDAIDTLASTFETLEADRLDATEKYDRSITERSVLSARLDSIAKYLRAVPILADIRRKTAQLAELPDIASPPRTWTGSVAEMIDEDASLRTRLSANVDEVERVTTKIASVEVDEVILAISERVRGLTDRKVRYISAGLDLPNRKTDLQILDNAVATCLAALGRSSEPEPAALLLPAAIVGAVRNMVEQRSGIATSVRVARDEAAAALDALQTARERVGEERAVPEPARARLTSALSKARGSGHLREIKTAREAEDESGIRWEAAVRRLHPWSGDAQALAKISVPSARQVGAWKTRSAELRTSRAVLSERLAEYQGNHELLSARLDALRASVDVTDDEAAAIRHARDEAWTRHRDDLLGATADDFAVALARDDSIGAVRLANARELAEIRTTNRSLAETAAVISRASAQLSQIELDVEAALSEIRVSARDLLGDSLESSPE
;
A
#
# COMPACT_ATOMS: atom_id res chain seq x y z
N MET A 1 -67.63 23.11 27.23
CA MET A 1 -67.68 22.14 28.36
C MET A 1 -67.83 22.93 29.65
N ARG A 2 -68.64 22.47 30.61
CA ARG A 2 -68.83 23.11 31.92
C ARG A 2 -68.68 22.09 33.06
N LEU A 3 -68.05 22.46 34.17
CA LEU A 3 -67.98 21.64 35.37
C LEU A 3 -69.20 21.91 36.25
N ARG A 4 -70.09 20.92 36.41
CA ARG A 4 -71.28 21.03 37.28
C ARG A 4 -70.97 20.62 38.71
N ARG A 5 -70.12 19.60 38.88
CA ARG A 5 -69.75 19.04 40.17
C ARG A 5 -68.36 18.44 40.13
N LEU A 6 -67.57 18.62 41.17
CA LEU A 6 -66.27 17.98 41.36
C LEU A 6 -66.29 17.11 42.61
N ASP A 7 -65.99 15.83 42.46
CA ASP A 7 -66.00 14.82 43.51
C ASP A 7 -64.54 14.42 43.86
N LEU A 8 -64.01 14.96 44.96
CA LEU A 8 -62.69 14.64 45.53
C LEU A 8 -62.82 13.45 46.48
N ILE A 9 -62.97 12.25 45.91
CA ILE A 9 -63.30 11.00 46.61
C ILE A 9 -62.12 10.55 47.49
N ARG A 10 -60.93 10.34 46.91
CA ARG A 10 -59.70 10.01 47.64
C ARG A 10 -58.53 10.67 46.92
N TYR A 11 -58.31 11.94 47.18
CA TYR A 11 -57.36 12.74 46.41
C TYR A 11 -56.71 13.84 47.26
N GLY A 12 -55.38 13.83 47.36
CA GLY A 12 -54.64 14.75 48.22
C GLY A 12 -55.10 14.62 49.67
N LYS A 13 -55.50 15.76 50.26
CA LYS A 13 -55.98 15.82 51.65
C LYS A 13 -57.47 15.52 51.82
N PHE A 14 -58.19 15.30 50.72
CA PHE A 14 -59.64 15.14 50.73
C PHE A 14 -60.03 13.66 50.77
N THR A 15 -61.06 13.36 51.57
CA THR A 15 -61.74 12.06 51.64
C THR A 15 -63.23 12.33 51.52
N ASP A 16 -63.84 11.83 50.46
CA ASP A 16 -65.27 11.92 50.13
C ASP A 16 -65.82 13.35 50.24
N ARG A 17 -65.15 14.31 49.58
CA ARG A 17 -65.59 15.70 49.50
C ARG A 17 -66.10 16.05 48.11
N THR A 18 -67.21 16.76 48.05
CA THR A 18 -67.85 17.19 46.81
C THR A 18 -68.01 18.70 46.79
N LEU A 19 -67.65 19.32 45.66
CA LEU A 19 -67.92 20.72 45.34
C LEU A 19 -69.02 20.75 44.28
N GLU A 20 -70.21 21.23 44.64
CA GLU A 20 -71.34 21.38 43.72
C GLU A 20 -71.45 22.83 43.23
N PHE A 21 -71.45 23.00 41.90
CA PHE A 21 -71.59 24.31 41.24
C PHE A 21 -73.00 24.53 40.67
N GLY A 22 -73.92 23.58 40.87
CA GLY A 22 -75.31 23.68 40.42
C GLY A 22 -75.50 23.69 38.90
N PRO A 23 -76.76 23.72 38.40
CA PRO A 23 -77.05 23.88 36.98
C PRO A 23 -76.66 25.28 36.49
N LYS A 24 -76.42 25.42 35.17
CA LYS A 24 -76.14 26.73 34.56
C LYS A 24 -77.33 27.69 34.78
N PRO A 25 -77.11 28.93 35.26
CA PRO A 25 -78.19 29.91 35.45
C PRO A 25 -78.90 30.27 34.13
N ASP A 26 -80.23 30.41 34.17
CA ASP A 26 -81.04 30.85 33.01
C ASP A 26 -80.82 32.32 32.65
N SER A 27 -80.36 33.14 33.61
CA SER A 27 -79.92 34.53 33.38
C SER A 27 -78.80 34.92 34.34
N GLY A 28 -77.84 35.73 33.88
CA GLY A 28 -76.67 36.18 34.66
C GLY A 28 -75.37 35.41 34.38
N PRO A 29 -74.22 35.88 34.92
CA PRO A 29 -72.93 35.22 34.76
C PRO A 29 -72.82 33.95 35.63
N ASP A 30 -72.25 32.90 35.06
CA ASP A 30 -72.00 31.61 35.73
C ASP A 30 -70.64 31.64 36.47
N LEU A 31 -70.57 32.44 37.52
CA LEU A 31 -69.36 32.68 38.33
C LEU A 31 -69.46 31.97 39.68
N HIS A 32 -68.46 31.14 39.99
CA HIS A 32 -68.36 30.43 41.27
C HIS A 32 -67.07 30.82 42.00
N ILE A 33 -67.18 31.14 43.28
CA ILE A 33 -66.04 31.51 44.12
C ILE A 33 -65.82 30.42 45.18
N VAL A 34 -64.71 29.69 45.07
CA VAL A 34 -64.29 28.71 46.08
C VAL A 34 -63.28 29.37 47.01
N PHE A 35 -63.71 29.71 48.23
CA PHE A 35 -62.87 30.38 49.22
C PHE A 35 -62.60 29.50 50.45
N GLY A 36 -61.52 29.81 51.16
CA GLY A 36 -61.11 29.10 52.38
C GLY A 36 -59.76 29.62 52.85
N LEU A 37 -59.38 29.27 54.09
CA LEU A 37 -58.08 29.66 54.68
C LEU A 37 -56.89 29.17 53.84
N ASN A 38 -55.70 29.68 54.13
CA ASN A 38 -54.47 29.11 53.58
C ASN A 38 -54.38 27.63 53.96
N GLU A 39 -53.83 26.81 53.06
CA GLU A 39 -53.75 25.35 53.19
C GLU A 39 -55.11 24.63 53.25
N ALA A 40 -56.24 25.33 53.04
CA ALA A 40 -57.56 24.71 52.94
C ALA A 40 -57.73 23.76 51.73
N GLY A 41 -56.73 23.69 50.84
CA GLY A 41 -56.68 22.73 49.71
C GLY A 41 -57.25 23.27 48.40
N LYS A 42 -57.31 24.59 48.23
CA LYS A 42 -57.80 25.25 47.01
C LYS A 42 -57.00 24.81 45.77
N SER A 43 -55.67 24.88 45.85
CA SER A 43 -54.78 24.42 44.77
C SER A 43 -54.86 22.91 44.55
N THR A 44 -55.07 22.12 45.62
CA THR A 44 -55.32 20.67 45.51
C THR A 44 -56.62 20.36 44.76
N ALA A 45 -57.68 21.15 44.97
CA ALA A 45 -58.94 21.00 44.24
C ALA A 45 -58.79 21.36 42.75
N LEU A 46 -58.04 22.42 42.43
CA LEU A 46 -57.72 22.80 41.05
C LEU A 46 -56.91 21.72 40.33
N SER A 47 -55.87 21.18 40.96
CA SER A 47 -55.11 20.06 40.40
C SER A 47 -55.97 18.81 40.24
N GLY A 48 -56.90 18.56 41.16
CA GLY A 48 -57.89 17.51 41.01
C GLY A 48 -58.77 17.70 39.77
N TYR A 49 -59.25 18.91 39.52
CA TYR A 49 -60.02 19.20 38.31
C TYR A 49 -59.20 18.95 37.03
N LEU A 50 -57.93 19.38 36.99
CA LEU A 50 -57.05 19.10 35.84
C LEU A 50 -56.79 17.59 35.67
N ASP A 51 -56.60 16.87 36.78
CA ASP A 51 -56.43 15.41 36.75
C ASP A 51 -57.69 14.68 36.27
N LEU A 52 -58.89 15.19 36.57
CA LEU A 52 -60.14 14.66 36.02
C LEU A 52 -60.16 14.77 34.49
N LEU A 53 -59.73 15.91 33.95
CA LEU A 53 -59.73 16.17 32.51
C LEU A 53 -58.64 15.38 31.76
N PHE A 54 -57.41 15.36 32.28
CA PHE A 54 -56.24 14.92 31.53
C PHE A 54 -55.60 13.62 32.03
N GLY A 55 -56.07 13.06 33.13
CA GLY A 55 -55.39 11.93 33.77
C GLY A 55 -54.66 12.33 35.05
N ILE A 56 -54.63 11.43 36.03
CA ILE A 56 -53.77 11.59 37.21
C ILE A 56 -52.34 11.23 36.80
N GLU A 57 -51.43 12.22 36.87
CA GLU A 57 -50.02 12.12 36.48
C GLU A 57 -49.33 10.86 37.00
N GLU A 58 -48.38 10.30 36.23
CA GLU A 58 -47.66 9.07 36.59
C GLU A 58 -47.05 9.15 38.00
N ARG A 59 -46.46 10.32 38.33
CA ARG A 59 -45.89 10.67 39.64
C ARG A 59 -46.68 11.82 40.30
N SER A 60 -47.91 11.56 40.69
CA SER A 60 -48.74 12.59 41.34
C SER A 60 -48.25 12.89 42.77
N ARG A 61 -48.00 14.17 43.06
CA ARG A 61 -47.63 14.68 44.40
C ARG A 61 -48.77 14.66 45.44
N TYR A 62 -49.97 14.23 45.04
CA TYR A 62 -51.19 14.27 45.86
C TYR A 62 -51.57 12.91 46.48
N ASN A 63 -50.60 12.00 46.63
CA ASN A 63 -50.78 10.67 47.24
C ASN A 63 -50.42 10.61 48.75
N PHE A 64 -50.31 11.75 49.43
CA PHE A 64 -49.78 11.82 50.80
C PHE A 64 -50.72 11.23 51.87
N LEU A 65 -52.04 11.24 51.66
CA LEU A 65 -53.02 10.63 52.58
C LEU A 65 -53.58 9.32 52.06
N HIS A 66 -53.67 9.17 50.73
CA HIS A 66 -54.25 8.01 50.05
C HIS A 66 -53.21 7.40 49.11
N GLU A 67 -52.94 6.10 49.23
CA GLU A 67 -52.05 5.39 48.32
C GLU A 67 -52.54 5.48 46.86
N TYR A 68 -51.61 5.38 45.90
CA TYR A 68 -51.95 5.48 44.47
C TYR A 68 -53.11 4.58 44.06
N SER A 69 -53.14 3.32 44.50
CA SER A 69 -54.21 2.36 44.16
C SER A 69 -55.60 2.80 44.65
N ALA A 70 -55.67 3.59 45.72
CA ALA A 70 -56.90 4.08 46.32
C ALA A 70 -57.32 5.45 45.76
N MET A 71 -56.44 6.15 45.04
CA MET A 71 -56.72 7.50 44.54
C MET A 71 -57.85 7.50 43.52
N ARG A 72 -58.85 8.34 43.78
CA ARG A 72 -60.01 8.50 42.91
C ARG A 72 -60.51 9.94 42.94
N ILE A 73 -60.80 10.46 41.76
CA ILE A 73 -61.47 11.74 41.55
C ILE A 73 -62.64 11.55 40.61
N GLY A 74 -63.68 12.36 40.71
CA GLY A 74 -64.80 12.30 39.81
C GLY A 74 -65.43 13.67 39.64
N GLY A 75 -66.50 13.70 38.88
CA GLY A 75 -67.29 14.90 38.70
C GLY A 75 -68.34 14.72 37.63
N VAL A 76 -69.17 15.76 37.49
CA VAL A 76 -70.18 15.85 36.43
C VAL A 76 -69.75 16.96 35.48
N LEU A 77 -69.47 16.58 34.23
CA LEU A 77 -69.15 17.49 33.15
C LEU A 77 -70.37 17.65 32.25
N GLU A 78 -70.73 18.89 31.93
CA GLU A 78 -71.80 19.22 31.01
C GLU A 78 -71.22 19.52 29.62
N PHE A 79 -71.65 18.75 28.62
CA PHE A 79 -71.37 18.98 27.21
C PHE A 79 -72.69 19.46 26.56
N GLY A 80 -72.78 20.75 26.26
CA GLY A 80 -74.05 21.35 25.83
C GLY A 80 -75.06 21.43 26.98
N ARG A 81 -76.18 20.71 26.89
CA ARG A 81 -77.23 20.61 27.94
C ARG A 81 -77.23 19.27 28.69
N GLU A 82 -76.40 18.31 28.27
CA GLU A 82 -76.34 16.97 28.86
C GLU A 82 -75.20 16.89 29.88
N GLY A 83 -75.51 16.35 31.06
CA GLY A 83 -74.54 16.13 32.14
C GLY A 83 -74.07 14.69 32.16
N HIS A 84 -72.75 14.50 32.13
CA HIS A 84 -72.11 13.19 32.15
C HIS A 84 -71.26 13.04 33.42
N THR A 85 -71.51 11.97 34.17
CA THR A 85 -70.74 11.62 35.36
C THR A 85 -69.51 10.81 34.97
N PHE A 86 -68.35 11.30 35.36
CA PHE A 86 -67.07 10.63 35.19
C PHE A 86 -66.40 10.40 36.54
N SER A 87 -65.71 9.28 36.66
CA SER A 87 -64.75 9.06 37.73
C SER A 87 -63.45 8.54 37.16
N ARG A 88 -62.33 8.88 37.79
CA ARG A 88 -61.00 8.57 37.33
C ARG A 88 -60.19 7.99 38.47
N THR A 89 -59.58 6.84 38.21
CA THR A 89 -58.69 6.16 39.14
C THR A 89 -57.24 6.33 38.70
N LYS A 90 -56.30 6.22 39.64
CA LYS A 90 -54.87 6.26 39.30
C LYS A 90 -54.45 4.91 38.72
N GLN A 91 -54.54 4.78 37.40
CA GLN A 91 -54.08 3.62 36.63
C GLN A 91 -53.48 4.08 35.30
N ARG A 92 -52.60 3.26 34.71
CA ARG A 92 -51.89 3.62 33.46
C ARG A 92 -52.81 3.57 32.24
N ASN A 93 -53.74 2.61 32.20
CA ASN A 93 -54.70 2.39 31.12
C ASN A 93 -56.11 2.29 31.72
N ASN A 94 -57.15 2.61 30.93
CA ASN A 94 -58.56 2.49 31.31
C ASN A 94 -58.92 3.25 32.61
N SER A 95 -58.27 4.39 32.82
CA SER A 95 -58.34 5.15 34.07
C SER A 95 -59.64 5.94 34.25
N LEU A 96 -60.33 6.27 33.15
CA LEU A 96 -61.58 7.01 33.12
C LEU A 96 -62.78 6.05 33.10
N LEU A 97 -63.75 6.27 33.97
CA LEU A 97 -64.93 5.43 34.18
C LEU A 97 -66.21 6.28 34.06
N ASN A 98 -67.30 5.68 33.56
CA ASN A 98 -68.63 6.30 33.53
C ASN A 98 -69.40 6.15 34.86
N ALA A 99 -70.65 6.63 34.89
CA ALA A 99 -71.56 6.50 36.03
C ALA A 99 -71.81 5.04 36.50
N MET A 100 -71.67 4.06 35.60
CA MET A 100 -71.83 2.63 35.90
C MET A 100 -70.52 1.96 36.32
N GLY A 101 -69.42 2.71 36.44
CA GLY A 101 -68.09 2.20 36.80
C GLY A 101 -67.36 1.47 35.68
N GLN A 102 -67.81 1.60 34.43
CA GLN A 102 -67.19 0.96 33.26
C GLN A 102 -66.16 1.88 32.61
N PRO A 103 -65.00 1.36 32.14
CA PRO A 103 -64.00 2.15 31.45
C PRO A 103 -64.51 2.83 30.17
N VAL A 104 -64.13 4.08 29.98
CA VAL A 104 -64.43 4.90 28.80
C VAL A 104 -63.14 5.41 28.20
N SER A 105 -63.11 5.58 26.87
CA SER A 105 -61.98 6.19 26.16
C SER A 105 -61.74 7.62 26.64
N GLU A 106 -60.46 7.99 26.79
CA GLU A 106 -60.02 9.36 27.08
C GLU A 106 -60.53 10.38 26.04
N VAL A 107 -60.79 9.92 24.81
CA VAL A 107 -61.37 10.73 23.72
C VAL A 107 -62.73 11.34 24.12
N ALA A 108 -63.49 10.72 25.03
CA ALA A 108 -64.77 11.23 25.48
C ALA A 108 -64.69 12.64 26.09
N ILE A 109 -63.58 12.94 26.80
CA ILE A 109 -63.32 14.27 27.35
C ILE A 109 -62.45 15.08 26.38
N LEU A 110 -61.37 14.48 25.83
CA LEU A 110 -60.40 15.20 25.00
C LEU A 110 -60.98 15.76 23.70
N ALA A 111 -61.99 15.11 23.09
CA ALA A 111 -62.65 15.62 21.90
C ALA A 111 -63.32 16.99 22.13
N HIS A 112 -63.79 17.25 23.35
CA HIS A 112 -64.39 18.53 23.74
C HIS A 112 -63.37 19.60 24.14
N LEU A 113 -62.09 19.23 24.20
CA LEU A 113 -60.95 20.11 24.51
C LEU A 113 -60.14 20.48 23.25
N ALA A 114 -60.63 20.14 22.05
CA ALA A 114 -60.02 20.48 20.76
C ALA A 114 -58.53 20.09 20.64
N GLY A 115 -58.12 19.00 21.30
CA GLY A 115 -56.73 18.51 21.26
C GLY A 115 -55.74 19.27 22.15
N LEU A 116 -56.21 20.16 23.03
CA LEU A 116 -55.33 20.86 23.98
C LEU A 116 -54.65 19.89 24.94
N SER A 117 -53.34 20.08 25.15
CA SER A 117 -52.61 19.37 26.20
C SER A 117 -52.94 19.93 27.58
N ARG A 118 -52.64 19.17 28.63
CA ARG A 118 -52.78 19.59 30.04
C ARG A 118 -52.07 20.93 30.32
N GLU A 119 -50.85 21.05 29.82
CA GLU A 119 -49.99 22.23 29.98
C GLU A 119 -50.56 23.45 29.23
N ALA A 120 -51.03 23.24 27.99
CA ALA A 120 -51.68 24.28 27.21
C ALA A 120 -52.99 24.74 27.86
N TYR A 121 -53.80 23.82 28.38
CA TYR A 121 -55.04 24.14 29.08
C TYR A 121 -54.79 24.90 30.38
N GLY A 122 -53.80 24.47 31.17
CA GLY A 122 -53.38 25.18 32.38
C GLY A 122 -52.91 26.59 32.09
N THR A 123 -52.10 26.79 31.04
CA THR A 123 -51.57 28.11 30.69
C THR A 123 -52.64 29.06 30.12
N MET A 124 -53.64 28.54 29.38
CA MET A 124 -54.66 29.37 28.73
C MET A 124 -55.88 29.64 29.61
N PHE A 125 -56.27 28.70 30.47
CA PHE A 125 -57.55 28.74 31.19
C PHE A 125 -57.41 28.66 32.72
N SER A 126 -56.18 28.58 33.24
CA SER A 126 -55.87 28.75 34.66
C SER A 126 -54.95 29.95 34.84
N LEU A 127 -55.27 30.79 35.81
CA LEU A 127 -54.45 31.95 36.16
C LEU A 127 -53.99 31.75 37.60
N ASP A 128 -52.71 31.44 37.76
CA ASP A 128 -51.99 31.55 39.03
C ASP A 128 -50.74 32.40 38.84
N ASP A 129 -50.14 32.85 39.95
CA ASP A 129 -49.03 33.81 39.91
C ASP A 129 -47.80 33.25 39.18
N GLU A 130 -47.50 31.96 39.38
CA GLU A 130 -46.36 31.26 38.76
C GLU A 130 -46.55 31.04 37.26
N THR A 131 -47.76 30.69 36.81
CA THR A 131 -48.10 30.49 35.39
C THR A 131 -48.11 31.80 34.61
N LEU A 132 -48.44 32.93 35.26
CA LEU A 132 -48.38 34.26 34.65
C LEU A 132 -46.93 34.69 34.37
N GLU A 133 -46.02 34.47 35.32
CA GLU A 133 -44.59 34.77 35.15
C GLU A 133 -43.94 33.85 34.11
N ALA A 134 -44.24 32.55 34.17
CA ALA A 134 -43.75 31.56 33.21
C ALA A 134 -44.28 31.82 31.78
N GLY A 135 -45.56 32.16 31.64
CA GLY A 135 -46.19 32.53 30.37
C GLY A 135 -45.57 33.78 29.75
N GLY A 136 -45.32 34.82 30.56
CA GLY A 136 -44.63 36.03 30.13
C GLY A 136 -43.21 35.76 29.62
N LYS A 137 -42.48 34.86 30.28
CA LYS A 137 -41.12 34.47 29.89
C LYS A 137 -41.09 33.64 28.59
N SER A 138 -42.04 32.72 28.39
CA SER A 138 -42.15 31.94 27.14
C SER A 138 -42.47 32.81 25.92
N ILE A 139 -43.27 33.87 26.09
CA ILE A 139 -43.55 34.86 25.03
C ILE A 139 -42.29 35.65 24.67
N LEU A 140 -41.50 36.05 25.67
CA LEU A 140 -40.23 36.76 25.49
C LEU A 140 -39.15 35.91 24.79
N GLU A 141 -39.11 34.61 25.08
CA GLU A 141 -38.08 33.70 24.55
C GLU A 141 -38.43 33.12 23.16
N SER A 142 -39.62 33.40 22.61
CA SER A 142 -40.09 32.87 21.31
C SER A 142 -39.95 31.35 21.15
N ARG A 143 -39.91 30.60 22.26
CA ARG A 143 -39.80 29.14 22.30
C ARG A 143 -41.10 28.55 22.82
N GLY A 144 -41.78 27.79 21.96
CA GLY A 144 -42.99 27.04 22.28
C GLY A 144 -44.17 27.35 21.36
N ASP A 145 -45.12 26.41 21.32
CA ASP A 145 -46.34 26.46 20.50
C ASP A 145 -47.21 27.70 20.76
N LEU A 146 -47.09 28.29 21.96
CA LEU A 146 -47.84 29.47 22.38
C LEU A 146 -47.38 30.76 21.68
N GLY A 147 -46.07 30.97 21.54
CA GLY A 147 -45.52 32.10 20.78
C GLY A 147 -45.83 32.00 19.29
N LYS A 148 -45.82 30.77 18.74
CA LYS A 148 -46.29 30.47 17.39
C LYS A 148 -47.78 30.76 17.22
N LEU A 149 -48.65 30.29 18.11
CA LEU A 149 -50.10 30.53 18.02
C LEU A 149 -50.48 32.01 18.15
N LEU A 150 -49.85 32.77 19.05
CA LEU A 150 -50.10 34.21 19.21
C LEU A 150 -49.66 35.02 17.97
N PHE A 151 -48.53 34.70 17.34
CA PHE A 151 -48.11 35.34 16.09
C PHE A 151 -48.93 34.89 14.88
N THR A 152 -49.35 33.61 14.84
CA THR A 152 -50.12 33.05 13.72
C THR A 152 -51.57 33.55 13.73
N ALA A 153 -52.17 33.72 14.91
CA ALA A 153 -53.53 34.27 15.07
C ALA A 153 -53.60 35.79 14.83
N SER A 154 -52.51 36.53 15.07
CA SER A 154 -52.46 37.99 14.86
C SER A 154 -52.02 38.41 13.45
N ALA A 155 -51.25 37.58 12.73
CA ALA A 155 -50.68 37.93 11.42
C ALA A 155 -51.30 37.19 10.20
N GLY A 156 -52.17 36.19 10.40
CA GLY A 156 -52.81 35.47 9.29
C GLY A 156 -51.89 34.55 8.47
N LEU A 157 -50.72 34.19 9.01
CA LEU A 157 -49.65 33.46 8.33
C LEU A 157 -49.68 31.94 8.59
N GLY A 158 -50.86 31.32 8.51
CA GLY A 158 -51.04 29.88 8.80
C GLY A 158 -50.13 28.93 8.02
N HIS A 159 -49.65 29.34 6.82
CA HIS A 159 -48.78 28.53 5.96
C HIS A 159 -47.27 28.72 6.20
N ALA A 160 -46.86 29.72 6.99
CA ALA A 160 -45.44 30.04 7.18
C ALA A 160 -44.70 28.96 8.02
N SER A 161 -45.40 28.36 8.99
CA SER A 161 -44.81 27.29 9.81
C SER A 161 -44.56 26.02 8.99
N ASP A 162 -45.46 25.67 8.07
CA ASP A 162 -45.28 24.50 7.19
C ASP A 162 -44.08 24.71 6.25
N THR A 163 -43.93 25.92 5.70
CA THR A 163 -42.76 26.25 4.86
C THR A 163 -41.46 26.24 5.66
N LEU A 164 -41.46 26.69 6.91
CA LEU A 164 -40.28 26.64 7.78
C LEU A 164 -39.89 25.20 8.11
N SER A 165 -40.86 24.34 8.43
CA SER A 165 -40.59 22.92 8.69
C SER A 165 -40.12 22.17 7.44
N ALA A 166 -40.63 22.52 6.26
CA ALA A 166 -40.15 21.98 4.99
C ALA A 166 -38.69 22.40 4.71
N LEU A 167 -38.35 23.67 4.94
CA LEU A 167 -36.99 24.19 4.80
C LEU A 167 -36.03 23.58 5.83
N GLU A 168 -36.47 23.35 7.07
CA GLU A 168 -35.69 22.65 8.09
C GLU A 168 -35.42 21.19 7.69
N ALA A 169 -36.41 20.48 7.15
CA ALA A 169 -36.25 19.11 6.66
C ALA A 169 -35.28 19.02 5.46
N GLU A 170 -35.33 19.99 4.55
CA GLU A 170 -34.42 20.10 3.41
C GLU A 170 -32.98 20.42 3.88
N ALA A 171 -32.83 21.37 4.80
CA ALA A 171 -31.53 21.70 5.40
C ALA A 171 -30.93 20.50 6.16
N ASP A 172 -31.76 19.76 6.89
CA ASP A 172 -31.36 18.54 7.60
C ASP A 172 -30.95 17.40 6.65
N GLY A 173 -31.60 17.29 5.48
CA GLY A 173 -31.22 16.36 4.42
C GLY A 173 -29.84 16.68 3.82
N LEU A 174 -29.54 17.98 3.67
CA LEU A 174 -28.26 18.47 3.18
C LEU A 174 -27.14 18.27 4.21
N TYR A 175 -27.36 18.69 5.46
CA TYR A 175 -26.34 18.63 6.50
C TYR A 175 -26.93 18.59 7.92
N ARG A 176 -26.54 17.57 8.67
CA ARG A 176 -26.81 17.46 10.10
C ARG A 176 -25.56 17.00 10.85
N LYS A 177 -25.27 17.64 11.99
CA LYS A 177 -24.08 17.36 12.79
C LYS A 177 -24.10 15.88 13.25
N GLN A 178 -23.07 15.13 12.89
CA GLN A 178 -22.90 13.68 13.15
C GLN A 178 -23.84 12.71 12.39
N ALA A 179 -24.58 13.19 11.38
CA ALA A 179 -25.36 12.30 10.52
C ALA A 179 -24.51 11.76 9.36
N HIS A 180 -24.49 10.44 9.18
CA HIS A 180 -23.72 9.77 8.12
C HIS A 180 -24.49 9.59 6.80
N GLY A 181 -25.80 9.86 6.80
CA GLY A 181 -26.69 9.65 5.64
C GLY A 181 -27.11 10.93 4.90
N THR A 182 -26.55 12.10 5.25
CA THR A 182 -26.87 13.36 4.57
C THR A 182 -26.12 13.48 3.24
N GLU A 183 -26.65 14.28 2.32
CA GLU A 183 -26.08 14.44 0.98
C GLU A 183 -24.60 14.87 1.03
N LEU A 184 -24.27 15.83 1.89
CA LEU A 184 -22.90 16.31 2.06
C LEU A 184 -21.96 15.23 2.65
N ALA A 185 -22.46 14.36 3.53
CA ALA A 185 -21.69 13.24 4.07
C ALA A 185 -21.38 12.19 2.99
N LEU A 186 -22.37 11.88 2.14
CA LEU A 186 -22.20 10.98 1.00
C LEU A 186 -21.22 11.55 -0.03
N LEU A 187 -21.32 12.84 -0.36
CA LEU A 187 -20.39 13.52 -1.27
C LEU A 187 -18.96 13.54 -0.71
N LYS A 188 -18.77 13.82 0.59
CA LYS A 188 -17.44 13.72 1.23
C LYS A 188 -16.87 12.30 1.18
N LYS A 189 -17.71 11.28 1.41
CA LYS A 189 -17.29 9.88 1.29
C LYS A 189 -16.87 9.55 -0.15
N ARG A 190 -17.68 9.96 -1.14
CA ARG A 190 -17.37 9.79 -2.58
C ARG A 190 -16.09 10.52 -2.97
N LEU A 191 -15.87 11.72 -2.46
CA LEU A 191 -14.63 12.49 -2.69
C LEU A 191 -13.40 11.80 -2.10
N ALA A 192 -13.51 11.26 -0.88
CA ALA A 192 -12.43 10.50 -0.26
C ALA A 192 -12.11 9.22 -1.05
N GLU A 193 -13.13 8.53 -1.53
CA GLU A 193 -12.99 7.34 -2.37
C GLU A 193 -12.32 7.67 -3.72
N LEU A 194 -12.73 8.76 -4.36
CA LEU A 194 -12.12 9.24 -5.60
C LEU A 194 -10.68 9.71 -5.40
N LYS A 195 -10.37 10.38 -4.27
CA LYS A 195 -8.98 10.74 -3.90
C LYS A 195 -8.13 9.48 -3.70
N SER A 196 -8.62 8.49 -2.95
CA SER A 196 -7.91 7.24 -2.75
C SER A 196 -7.67 6.48 -4.05
N ARG A 197 -8.64 6.45 -4.97
CA ARG A 197 -8.46 5.85 -6.30
C ARG A 197 -7.48 6.63 -7.15
N LYS A 198 -7.53 7.97 -7.09
CA LYS A 198 -6.54 8.83 -7.75
C LYS A 198 -5.16 8.49 -7.20
N ASP A 199 -4.93 8.59 -5.90
CA ASP A 199 -3.62 8.34 -5.27
C ASP A 199 -3.09 6.92 -5.53
N ALA A 200 -3.97 5.93 -5.76
CA ALA A 200 -3.59 4.56 -6.12
C ALA A 200 -3.14 4.40 -7.60
N ILE A 201 -3.58 5.29 -8.49
CA ILE A 201 -3.29 5.25 -9.93
C ILE A 201 -2.24 6.30 -10.30
N ASP A 202 -2.21 7.42 -9.54
CA ASP A 202 -1.34 8.56 -9.81
C ASP A 202 0.10 8.16 -9.53
N THR A 203 0.80 7.85 -10.62
CA THR A 203 2.24 7.60 -10.60
C THR A 203 2.89 8.96 -10.75
N LEU A 204 3.70 9.37 -9.76
CA LEU A 204 4.44 10.63 -9.82
C LEU A 204 5.21 10.70 -11.15
N ALA A 205 5.20 11.86 -11.81
CA ALA A 205 5.87 12.04 -13.10
C ALA A 205 7.35 11.60 -13.03
N SER A 206 8.02 11.86 -11.90
CA SER A 206 9.39 11.41 -11.63
C SER A 206 9.54 9.89 -11.57
N THR A 207 8.56 9.17 -10.97
CA THR A 207 8.57 7.70 -10.94
C THR A 207 8.30 7.11 -12.32
N PHE A 208 7.43 7.75 -13.13
CA PHE A 208 7.20 7.33 -14.51
C PHE A 208 8.44 7.55 -15.39
N GLU A 209 9.08 8.72 -15.30
CA GLU A 209 10.34 9.01 -16.01
C GLU A 209 11.44 8.02 -15.64
N THR A 210 11.55 7.66 -14.35
CA THR A 210 12.52 6.65 -13.88
C THR A 210 12.21 5.27 -14.48
N LEU A 211 10.95 4.83 -14.42
CA LEU A 211 10.55 3.53 -14.97
C LEU A 211 10.73 3.45 -16.50
N GLU A 212 10.50 4.55 -17.20
CA GLU A 212 10.70 4.62 -18.65
C GLU A 212 12.19 4.63 -19.03
N ALA A 213 13.04 5.32 -18.24
CA ALA A 213 14.48 5.25 -18.39
C ALA A 213 15.01 3.83 -18.13
N ASP A 214 14.53 3.15 -17.08
CA ASP A 214 14.89 1.75 -16.78
C ASP A 214 14.45 0.81 -17.90
N ARG A 215 13.26 1.02 -18.49
CA ARG A 215 12.76 0.25 -19.63
C ARG A 215 13.65 0.42 -20.86
N LEU A 216 14.07 1.65 -21.16
CA LEU A 216 14.94 1.95 -22.29
C LEU A 216 16.32 1.32 -22.11
N ASP A 217 16.94 1.48 -20.94
CA ASP A 217 18.24 0.88 -20.61
C ASP A 217 18.19 -0.66 -20.67
N ALA A 218 17.15 -1.27 -20.11
CA ALA A 218 16.97 -2.72 -20.17
C ALA A 218 16.76 -3.23 -21.61
N THR A 219 16.04 -2.49 -22.44
CA THR A 219 15.83 -2.84 -23.86
C THR A 219 17.14 -2.75 -24.64
N GLU A 220 17.92 -1.68 -24.43
CA GLU A 220 19.20 -1.50 -25.11
C GLU A 220 20.20 -2.60 -24.72
N LYS A 221 20.29 -2.94 -23.43
CA LYS A 221 21.13 -4.05 -22.94
C LYS A 221 20.73 -5.39 -23.54
N TYR A 222 19.43 -5.63 -23.68
CA TYR A 222 18.90 -6.85 -24.30
C TYR A 222 19.29 -6.95 -25.78
N ASP A 223 19.06 -5.89 -26.55
CA ASP A 223 19.35 -5.85 -27.99
C ASP A 223 20.86 -5.98 -28.26
N ARG A 224 21.69 -5.35 -27.43
CA ARG A 224 23.15 -5.50 -27.47
C ARG A 224 23.58 -6.94 -27.23
N SER A 225 23.02 -7.58 -26.20
CA SER A 225 23.33 -8.98 -25.86
C SER A 225 22.91 -9.95 -26.97
N ILE A 226 21.76 -9.72 -27.61
CA ILE A 226 21.32 -10.51 -28.78
C ILE A 226 22.30 -10.36 -29.94
N THR A 227 22.70 -9.12 -30.22
CA THR A 227 23.61 -8.81 -31.33
C THR A 227 24.97 -9.46 -31.11
N GLU A 228 25.54 -9.32 -29.90
CA GLU A 228 26.80 -9.97 -29.52
C GLU A 228 26.71 -11.50 -29.64
N ARG A 229 25.63 -12.11 -29.17
CA ARG A 229 25.41 -13.55 -29.29
C ARG A 229 25.36 -14.00 -30.75
N SER A 230 24.72 -13.22 -31.63
CA SER A 230 24.64 -13.54 -33.06
C SER A 230 26.01 -13.53 -33.73
N VAL A 231 26.84 -12.53 -33.41
CA VAL A 231 28.21 -12.39 -33.92
C VAL A 231 29.09 -13.55 -33.43
N LEU A 232 29.00 -13.87 -32.14
CA LEU A 232 29.75 -14.98 -31.55
C LEU A 232 29.33 -16.33 -32.14
N SER A 233 28.04 -16.56 -32.37
CA SER A 233 27.54 -17.78 -33.01
C SER A 233 28.09 -17.93 -34.44
N ALA A 234 28.05 -16.87 -35.24
CA ALA A 234 28.59 -16.88 -36.61
C ALA A 234 30.10 -17.14 -36.63
N ARG A 235 30.83 -16.59 -35.64
CA ARG A 235 32.27 -16.85 -35.47
C ARG A 235 32.53 -18.31 -35.10
N LEU A 236 31.73 -18.88 -34.20
CA LEU A 236 31.85 -20.27 -33.77
C LEU A 236 31.61 -21.23 -34.96
N ASP A 237 30.58 -20.97 -35.77
CA ASP A 237 30.30 -21.73 -36.99
C ASP A 237 31.45 -21.66 -38.00
N SER A 238 32.09 -20.49 -38.12
CA SER A 238 33.25 -20.30 -39.00
C SER A 238 34.47 -21.08 -38.51
N ILE A 239 34.75 -21.04 -37.20
CA ILE A 239 35.83 -21.82 -36.59
C ILE A 239 35.57 -23.33 -36.76
N ALA A 240 34.33 -23.78 -36.55
CA ALA A 240 33.95 -25.17 -36.76
C ALA A 240 34.15 -25.62 -38.22
N LYS A 241 33.87 -24.75 -39.21
CA LYS A 241 34.20 -25.01 -40.62
C LYS A 241 35.71 -25.17 -40.83
N TYR A 242 36.53 -24.30 -40.26
CA TYR A 242 38.00 -24.42 -40.38
C TYR A 242 38.54 -25.69 -39.72
N LEU A 243 38.06 -26.04 -38.52
CA LEU A 243 38.47 -27.26 -37.84
C LEU A 243 38.13 -28.52 -38.66
N ARG A 244 36.99 -28.54 -39.37
CA ARG A 244 36.67 -29.62 -40.31
C ARG A 244 37.59 -29.66 -41.53
N ALA A 245 38.07 -28.51 -42.00
CA ALA A 245 38.93 -28.41 -43.19
C ALA A 245 40.41 -28.75 -42.90
N VAL A 246 40.91 -28.50 -41.68
CA VAL A 246 42.30 -28.77 -41.28
C VAL A 246 42.78 -30.21 -41.59
N PRO A 247 42.07 -31.29 -41.20
CA PRO A 247 42.53 -32.65 -41.49
C PRO A 247 42.52 -32.96 -42.99
N ILE A 248 41.57 -32.40 -43.75
CA ILE A 248 41.49 -32.54 -45.21
C ILE A 248 42.70 -31.85 -45.86
N LEU A 249 43.03 -30.63 -45.42
CA LEU A 249 44.19 -29.89 -45.91
C LEU A 249 45.51 -30.60 -45.59
N ALA A 250 45.62 -31.20 -44.39
CA ALA A 250 46.77 -32.00 -44.01
C ALA A 250 46.92 -33.24 -44.91
N ASP A 251 45.81 -33.92 -45.23
CA ASP A 251 45.83 -35.05 -46.15
C ASP A 251 46.20 -34.65 -47.58
N ILE A 252 45.66 -33.53 -48.08
CA ILE A 252 46.05 -32.96 -49.38
C ILE A 252 47.55 -32.69 -49.41
N ARG A 253 48.09 -31.96 -48.42
CA ARG A 253 49.51 -31.63 -48.36
C ARG A 253 50.39 -32.90 -48.34
N ARG A 254 50.01 -33.90 -47.56
CA ARG A 254 50.70 -35.19 -47.52
C ARG A 254 50.69 -35.87 -48.89
N LYS A 255 49.53 -35.96 -49.55
CA LYS A 255 49.39 -36.58 -50.87
C LYS A 255 50.15 -35.80 -51.95
N THR A 256 50.13 -34.47 -51.91
CA THR A 256 50.90 -33.62 -52.83
C THR A 256 52.41 -33.81 -52.67
N ALA A 257 52.91 -33.91 -51.42
CA ALA A 257 54.32 -34.19 -51.17
C ALA A 257 54.72 -35.58 -51.69
N GLN A 258 53.90 -36.61 -51.42
CA GLN A 258 54.11 -37.95 -51.96
C GLN A 258 54.09 -37.98 -53.49
N LEU A 259 53.22 -37.18 -54.13
CA LEU A 259 53.16 -37.05 -55.58
C LEU A 259 54.44 -36.41 -56.13
N ALA A 260 54.99 -35.39 -55.45
CA ALA A 260 56.19 -34.69 -55.87
C ALA A 260 57.48 -35.53 -55.72
N GLU A 261 57.49 -36.52 -54.83
CA GLU A 261 58.61 -37.47 -54.66
C GLU A 261 58.63 -38.57 -55.73
N LEU A 262 57.53 -38.76 -56.46
CA LEU A 262 57.47 -39.73 -57.55
C LEU A 262 58.20 -39.19 -58.80
N PRO A 263 59.09 -39.97 -59.43
CA PRO A 263 59.73 -39.57 -60.68
C PRO A 263 58.68 -39.38 -61.78
N ASP A 264 58.82 -38.30 -62.56
CA ASP A 264 57.94 -38.00 -63.70
C ASP A 264 58.20 -39.02 -64.83
N ILE A 265 57.46 -40.13 -64.80
CA ILE A 265 57.57 -41.21 -65.79
C ILE A 265 56.41 -41.07 -66.78
N ALA A 266 56.75 -40.79 -68.04
CA ALA A 266 55.79 -40.49 -69.11
C ALA A 266 54.86 -41.65 -69.54
N SER A 267 55.05 -42.89 -69.04
CA SER A 267 54.07 -43.99 -69.07
C SER A 267 54.67 -45.27 -68.50
N PRO A 268 53.90 -46.11 -67.79
CA PRO A 268 54.39 -47.41 -67.33
C PRO A 268 54.50 -48.43 -68.50
N PRO A 269 55.51 -49.32 -68.50
CA PRO A 269 55.61 -50.41 -69.49
C PRO A 269 54.43 -51.38 -69.40
N ARG A 270 53.99 -51.92 -70.55
CA ARG A 270 52.82 -52.82 -70.70
C ARG A 270 52.91 -54.18 -69.95
N THR A 271 53.95 -54.42 -69.16
CA THR A 271 54.22 -55.69 -68.46
C THR A 271 53.87 -55.67 -66.96
N TRP A 272 53.35 -54.56 -66.42
CA TRP A 272 52.90 -54.50 -65.03
C TRP A 272 51.50 -55.13 -64.85
N THR A 273 51.48 -56.37 -64.35
CA THR A 273 50.24 -57.07 -63.98
C THR A 273 50.00 -56.99 -62.48
N GLY A 274 48.86 -56.41 -62.08
CA GLY A 274 48.29 -56.59 -60.72
C GLY A 274 47.83 -55.32 -59.98
N SER A 275 48.22 -54.11 -60.40
CA SER A 275 47.78 -52.86 -59.76
C SER A 275 47.51 -51.73 -60.77
N VAL A 276 48.07 -51.81 -61.98
CA VAL A 276 47.90 -50.77 -63.02
C VAL A 276 46.52 -50.78 -63.64
N ALA A 277 45.89 -51.95 -63.84
CA ALA A 277 44.52 -52.00 -64.36
C ALA A 277 43.53 -51.36 -63.38
N GLU A 278 43.64 -51.68 -62.09
CA GLU A 278 42.85 -51.05 -61.02
C GLU A 278 43.16 -49.54 -60.91
N MET A 279 44.43 -49.13 -61.03
CA MET A 279 44.80 -47.71 -61.04
C MET A 279 44.32 -46.96 -62.30
N ILE A 280 44.24 -47.63 -63.46
CA ILE A 280 43.66 -47.06 -64.68
C ILE A 280 42.15 -46.90 -64.51
N ASP A 281 41.48 -47.89 -63.93
CA ASP A 281 40.05 -47.80 -63.60
C ASP A 281 39.78 -46.73 -62.53
N GLU A 282 40.67 -46.59 -61.53
CA GLU A 282 40.60 -45.53 -60.52
C GLU A 282 40.91 -44.14 -61.10
N ASP A 283 41.91 -43.98 -61.98
CA ASP A 283 42.20 -42.72 -62.67
C ASP A 283 41.04 -42.33 -63.60
N ALA A 284 40.48 -43.30 -64.35
CA ALA A 284 39.29 -43.08 -65.17
C ALA A 284 38.08 -42.67 -64.31
N SER A 285 37.88 -43.33 -63.16
CA SER A 285 36.83 -42.99 -62.19
C SER A 285 37.02 -41.60 -61.58
N LEU A 286 38.26 -41.27 -61.18
CA LEU A 286 38.60 -39.97 -60.59
C LEU A 286 38.51 -38.83 -61.60
N ARG A 287 38.93 -39.04 -62.85
CA ARG A 287 38.75 -38.08 -63.94
C ARG A 287 37.28 -37.86 -64.25
N THR A 288 36.48 -38.92 -64.26
CA THR A 288 35.02 -38.83 -64.43
C THR A 288 34.40 -38.03 -63.28
N ARG A 289 34.81 -38.28 -62.03
CA ARG A 289 34.36 -37.52 -60.85
C ARG A 289 34.81 -36.06 -60.88
N LEU A 290 36.03 -35.79 -61.33
CA LEU A 290 36.55 -34.44 -61.47
C LEU A 290 35.76 -33.67 -62.54
N SER A 291 35.52 -34.29 -63.70
CA SER A 291 34.67 -33.71 -64.74
C SER A 291 33.28 -33.41 -64.22
N ALA A 292 32.63 -34.39 -63.56
CA ALA A 292 31.31 -34.19 -62.97
C ALA A 292 31.27 -33.07 -61.93
N ASN A 293 32.33 -32.91 -61.13
CA ASN A 293 32.44 -31.81 -60.17
C ASN A 293 32.67 -30.46 -60.85
N VAL A 294 33.47 -30.41 -61.93
CA VAL A 294 33.68 -29.19 -62.72
C VAL A 294 32.37 -28.78 -63.39
N ASP A 295 31.67 -29.73 -64.00
CA ASP A 295 30.35 -29.52 -64.61
C ASP A 295 29.33 -29.05 -63.57
N GLU A 296 29.36 -29.61 -62.35
CA GLU A 296 28.48 -29.19 -61.26
C GLU A 296 28.80 -27.79 -60.75
N VAL A 297 30.09 -27.44 -60.64
CA VAL A 297 30.52 -26.08 -60.31
C VAL A 297 30.05 -25.11 -61.39
N GLU A 298 30.29 -25.41 -62.67
CA GLU A 298 29.86 -24.56 -63.78
C GLU A 298 28.32 -24.43 -63.82
N ARG A 299 27.59 -25.52 -63.59
CA ARG A 299 26.13 -25.51 -63.48
C ARG A 299 25.65 -24.63 -62.33
N VAL A 300 26.27 -24.74 -61.15
CA VAL A 300 25.90 -23.93 -59.98
C VAL A 300 26.27 -22.46 -60.19
N THR A 301 27.44 -22.16 -60.77
CA THR A 301 27.86 -20.79 -61.08
C THR A 301 26.96 -20.16 -62.13
N THR A 302 26.58 -20.91 -63.17
CA THR A 302 25.59 -20.47 -64.17
C THR A 302 24.23 -20.25 -63.53
N LYS A 303 23.81 -21.15 -62.63
CA LYS A 303 22.55 -20.99 -61.90
C LYS A 303 22.55 -19.72 -61.04
N ILE A 304 23.66 -19.43 -60.34
CA ILE A 304 23.85 -18.19 -59.56
C ILE A 304 23.79 -16.97 -60.48
N ALA A 305 24.51 -16.99 -61.61
CA ALA A 305 24.51 -15.89 -62.58
C ALA A 305 23.13 -15.65 -63.21
N SER A 306 22.32 -16.71 -63.33
CA SER A 306 20.94 -16.64 -63.85
C SER A 306 19.89 -16.25 -62.80
N VAL A 307 20.27 -16.06 -61.53
CA VAL A 307 19.34 -15.57 -60.51
C VAL A 307 19.08 -14.08 -60.77
N GLU A 308 17.93 -13.77 -61.35
CA GLU A 308 17.42 -12.41 -61.36
C GLU A 308 16.91 -12.05 -59.95
N VAL A 309 17.54 -11.07 -59.33
CA VAL A 309 17.15 -10.56 -58.02
C VAL A 309 15.97 -9.61 -58.19
N ASP A 310 14.79 -10.04 -57.76
CA ASP A 310 13.61 -9.17 -57.65
C ASP A 310 13.78 -8.26 -56.42
N GLU A 311 14.23 -7.02 -56.66
CA GLU A 311 14.47 -6.01 -55.62
C GLU A 311 13.20 -5.67 -54.82
N VAL A 312 12.01 -5.82 -55.41
CA VAL A 312 10.73 -5.55 -54.73
C VAL A 312 10.42 -6.66 -53.73
N ILE A 313 10.63 -7.93 -54.11
CA ILE A 313 10.51 -9.07 -53.20
C ILE A 313 11.62 -9.06 -52.15
N LEU A 314 12.85 -8.71 -52.54
CA LEU A 314 13.98 -8.61 -51.60
C LEU A 314 13.73 -7.55 -50.53
N ALA A 315 13.17 -6.39 -50.91
CA ALA A 315 12.82 -5.32 -49.97
C ALA A 315 11.75 -5.74 -48.94
N ILE A 316 10.87 -6.71 -49.26
CA ILE A 316 9.88 -7.24 -48.32
C ILE A 316 10.32 -8.57 -47.67
N SER A 317 11.53 -9.06 -47.96
CA SER A 317 11.96 -10.41 -47.55
C SER A 317 11.98 -10.60 -46.03
N GLU A 318 12.40 -9.60 -45.26
CA GLU A 318 12.34 -9.65 -43.78
C GLU A 318 10.90 -9.66 -43.25
N ARG A 319 9.96 -8.96 -43.92
CA ARG A 319 8.54 -9.01 -43.57
C ARG A 319 7.97 -10.41 -43.84
N VAL A 320 8.37 -11.03 -44.95
CA VAL A 320 7.97 -12.41 -45.31
C VAL A 320 8.59 -13.43 -44.34
N ARG A 321 9.88 -13.30 -43.99
CA ARG A 321 10.51 -14.17 -42.96
C ARG A 321 9.83 -13.99 -41.60
N GLY A 322 9.49 -12.77 -41.23
CA GLY A 322 8.73 -12.47 -40.02
C GLY A 322 7.32 -13.08 -40.00
N LEU A 323 6.71 -13.37 -41.16
CA LEU A 323 5.45 -14.13 -41.21
C LEU A 323 5.64 -15.60 -40.81
N THR A 324 6.81 -16.20 -41.05
CA THR A 324 7.11 -17.57 -40.62
C THR A 324 7.13 -17.67 -39.09
N ASP A 325 7.80 -16.74 -38.42
CA ASP A 325 7.81 -16.67 -36.95
C ASP A 325 6.41 -16.40 -36.38
N ARG A 326 5.65 -15.48 -37.01
CA ARG A 326 4.26 -15.21 -36.62
C ARG A 326 3.35 -16.42 -36.87
N LYS A 327 3.58 -17.21 -37.92
CA LYS A 327 2.86 -18.46 -38.18
C LYS A 327 3.14 -19.49 -37.09
N VAL A 328 4.39 -19.62 -36.64
CA VAL A 328 4.74 -20.50 -35.49
C VAL A 328 3.99 -20.06 -34.24
N ARG A 329 3.98 -18.76 -33.92
CA ARG A 329 3.21 -18.23 -32.77
C ARG A 329 1.70 -18.43 -32.93
N TYR A 330 1.15 -18.24 -34.12
CA TYR A 330 -0.27 -18.43 -34.40
C TYR A 330 -0.69 -19.91 -34.25
N ILE A 331 0.10 -20.84 -34.78
CA ILE A 331 -0.15 -22.28 -34.63
C ILE A 331 -0.02 -22.70 -33.17
N SER A 332 1.03 -22.26 -32.48
CA SER A 332 1.23 -22.55 -31.06
C SER A 332 0.09 -21.99 -30.19
N ALA A 333 -0.35 -20.75 -30.42
CA ALA A 333 -1.48 -20.16 -29.72
C ALA A 333 -2.80 -20.86 -30.06
N GLY A 334 -3.00 -21.29 -31.31
CA GLY A 334 -4.16 -22.07 -31.73
C GLY A 334 -4.22 -23.46 -31.07
N LEU A 335 -3.07 -24.08 -30.82
CA LEU A 335 -2.94 -25.35 -30.09
C LEU A 335 -3.05 -25.19 -28.57
N ASP A 336 -2.58 -24.07 -28.01
CA ASP A 336 -2.65 -23.79 -26.57
C ASP A 336 -4.04 -23.29 -26.14
N LEU A 337 -4.78 -22.59 -27.00
CA LEU A 337 -6.10 -22.03 -26.69
C LEU A 337 -7.11 -23.08 -26.17
N PRO A 338 -7.24 -24.29 -26.75
CA PRO A 338 -8.06 -25.36 -26.18
C PRO A 338 -7.63 -25.77 -24.77
N ASN A 339 -6.32 -25.87 -24.52
CA ASN A 339 -5.79 -26.19 -23.18
C ASN A 339 -6.15 -25.09 -22.19
N ARG A 340 -5.95 -23.82 -22.56
CA ARG A 340 -6.32 -22.66 -21.71
C ARG A 340 -7.81 -22.57 -21.43
N LYS A 341 -8.66 -22.89 -22.40
CA LYS A 341 -10.12 -23.00 -22.18
C LYS A 341 -10.47 -24.14 -21.23
N THR A 342 -9.77 -25.26 -21.34
CA THR A 342 -9.95 -26.41 -20.44
C THR A 342 -9.50 -26.06 -19.01
N ASP A 343 -8.34 -25.43 -18.86
CA ASP A 343 -7.82 -24.94 -17.57
C ASP A 343 -8.80 -23.94 -16.94
N LEU A 344 -9.32 -22.99 -17.73
CA LEU A 344 -10.33 -22.04 -17.27
C LEU A 344 -11.57 -22.78 -16.76
N GLN A 345 -12.06 -23.77 -17.50
CA GLN A 345 -13.23 -24.55 -17.08
C GLN A 345 -12.97 -25.38 -15.81
N ILE A 346 -11.76 -25.91 -15.63
CA ILE A 346 -11.35 -26.59 -14.39
C ILE A 346 -11.35 -25.61 -13.22
N LEU A 347 -10.77 -24.42 -13.40
CA LEU A 347 -10.73 -23.37 -12.37
C LEU A 347 -12.13 -22.86 -12.04
N ASP A 348 -12.98 -22.64 -13.02
CA ASP A 348 -14.38 -22.23 -12.82
C ASP A 348 -15.17 -23.28 -12.04
N ASN A 349 -14.97 -24.57 -12.33
CA ASN A 349 -15.57 -25.67 -11.56
C ASN A 349 -15.05 -25.72 -10.12
N ALA A 350 -13.76 -25.44 -9.91
CA ALA A 350 -13.18 -25.36 -8.56
C ALA A 350 -13.79 -24.18 -7.77
N VAL A 351 -13.91 -23.02 -8.40
CA VAL A 351 -14.59 -21.84 -7.83
C VAL A 351 -16.04 -22.16 -7.49
N ALA A 352 -16.79 -22.79 -8.40
CA ALA A 352 -18.18 -23.21 -8.16
C ALA A 352 -18.30 -24.17 -6.97
N THR A 353 -17.36 -25.11 -6.83
CA THR A 353 -17.31 -26.03 -5.68
C THR A 353 -17.07 -25.29 -4.37
N CYS A 354 -16.14 -24.32 -4.36
CA CYS A 354 -15.88 -23.47 -3.19
C CYS A 354 -17.10 -22.60 -2.84
N LEU A 355 -17.77 -22.01 -3.83
CA LEU A 355 -18.99 -21.22 -3.63
C LEU A 355 -20.13 -22.07 -3.05
N ALA A 356 -20.30 -23.31 -3.52
CA ALA A 356 -21.28 -24.24 -2.97
C ALA A 356 -20.98 -24.58 -1.50
N ALA A 357 -19.71 -24.82 -1.16
CA ALA A 357 -19.28 -25.06 0.23
C ALA A 357 -19.52 -23.83 1.14
N LEU A 358 -19.48 -22.63 0.58
CA LEU A 358 -19.81 -21.37 1.27
C LEU A 358 -21.32 -21.06 1.29
N GLY A 359 -22.17 -21.90 0.68
CA GLY A 359 -23.60 -21.66 0.56
C GLY A 359 -23.98 -20.49 -0.38
N ARG A 360 -23.07 -20.09 -1.27
CA ARG A 360 -23.20 -18.94 -2.18
C ARG A 360 -23.04 -19.35 -3.65
N SER A 361 -23.73 -20.40 -4.07
CA SER A 361 -23.60 -21.03 -5.40
C SER A 361 -23.88 -20.11 -6.59
N SER A 362 -24.55 -18.97 -6.36
CA SER A 362 -24.99 -18.02 -7.37
C SER A 362 -24.33 -16.63 -7.23
N GLU A 363 -23.21 -16.53 -6.52
CA GLU A 363 -22.47 -15.27 -6.36
C GLU A 363 -21.88 -14.80 -7.71
N PRO A 364 -22.30 -13.62 -8.24
CA PRO A 364 -21.83 -13.13 -9.55
C PRO A 364 -20.38 -12.64 -9.54
N GLU A 365 -19.82 -12.29 -8.36
CA GLU A 365 -18.45 -11.80 -8.22
C GLU A 365 -17.71 -12.53 -7.08
N PRO A 366 -17.16 -13.74 -7.34
CA PRO A 366 -16.49 -14.54 -6.31
C PRO A 366 -15.28 -13.85 -5.66
N ALA A 367 -14.63 -12.93 -6.40
CA ALA A 367 -13.50 -12.15 -5.91
C ALA A 367 -13.86 -11.25 -4.72
N ALA A 368 -15.11 -10.78 -4.62
CA ALA A 368 -15.57 -9.96 -3.51
C ALA A 368 -15.63 -10.73 -2.17
N LEU A 369 -15.65 -12.06 -2.23
CA LEU A 369 -15.62 -12.94 -1.04
C LEU A 369 -14.20 -13.20 -0.53
N LEU A 370 -13.16 -12.74 -1.24
CA LEU A 370 -11.77 -12.89 -0.80
C LEU A 370 -11.52 -12.02 0.42
N LEU A 371 -11.11 -12.66 1.52
CA LEU A 371 -10.71 -11.95 2.71
C LEU A 371 -9.37 -11.24 2.46
N PRO A 372 -9.19 -9.99 2.95
CA PRO A 372 -7.89 -9.31 2.94
C PRO A 372 -6.79 -10.16 3.56
N ALA A 373 -5.57 -10.07 3.02
CA ALA A 373 -4.42 -10.89 3.44
C ALA A 373 -4.15 -10.83 4.96
N ALA A 374 -4.36 -9.66 5.58
CA ALA A 374 -4.23 -9.48 7.02
C ALA A 374 -5.24 -10.32 7.82
N ILE A 375 -6.49 -10.41 7.35
CA ILE A 375 -7.54 -11.22 7.97
C ILE A 375 -7.26 -12.70 7.77
N VAL A 376 -6.81 -13.11 6.58
CA VAL A 376 -6.39 -14.50 6.31
C VAL A 376 -5.24 -14.92 7.23
N GLY A 377 -4.24 -14.05 7.42
CA GLY A 377 -3.14 -14.29 8.34
C GLY A 377 -3.59 -14.43 9.80
N ALA A 378 -4.48 -13.55 10.27
CA ALA A 378 -5.04 -13.64 11.60
C ALA A 378 -5.84 -14.93 11.83
N VAL A 379 -6.69 -15.33 10.87
CA VAL A 379 -7.46 -16.57 10.93
C VAL A 379 -6.56 -17.80 10.93
N ARG A 380 -5.52 -17.83 10.09
CA ARG A 380 -4.55 -18.94 10.08
C ARG A 380 -3.81 -19.07 11.42
N ASN A 381 -3.33 -17.96 11.98
CA ASN A 381 -2.71 -17.95 13.31
C ASN A 381 -3.67 -18.46 14.39
N MET A 382 -4.94 -18.06 14.36
CA MET A 382 -5.95 -18.54 15.32
C MET A 382 -6.24 -20.04 15.16
N VAL A 383 -6.28 -20.57 13.93
CA VAL A 383 -6.43 -22.01 13.66
C VAL A 383 -5.23 -22.79 14.18
N GLU A 384 -4.02 -22.28 13.98
CA GLU A 384 -2.78 -22.89 14.47
C GLU A 384 -2.69 -22.87 16.00
N GLN A 385 -3.03 -21.74 16.63
CA GLN A 385 -3.15 -21.63 18.08
C GLN A 385 -4.19 -22.60 18.65
N ARG A 386 -5.36 -22.74 18.02
CA ARG A 386 -6.39 -23.69 18.43
C ARG A 386 -5.92 -25.14 18.32
N SER A 387 -5.17 -25.48 17.27
CA SER A 387 -4.56 -26.81 17.12
C SER A 387 -3.56 -27.11 18.25
N GLY A 388 -2.73 -26.12 18.61
CA GLY A 388 -1.82 -26.20 19.77
C GLY A 388 -2.57 -26.41 21.08
N ILE A 389 -3.60 -25.59 21.35
CA ILE A 389 -4.43 -25.67 22.56
C ILE A 389 -5.15 -27.01 22.65
N ALA A 390 -5.75 -27.50 21.56
CA ALA A 390 -6.44 -28.79 21.54
C ALA A 390 -5.48 -29.95 21.84
N THR A 391 -4.25 -29.88 21.34
CA THR A 391 -3.20 -30.87 21.62
C THR A 391 -2.79 -30.84 23.08
N SER A 392 -2.54 -29.66 23.67
CA SER A 392 -2.20 -29.50 25.09
C SER A 392 -3.32 -29.98 26.01
N VAL A 393 -4.58 -29.69 25.69
CA VAL A 393 -5.75 -30.17 26.47
C VAL A 393 -5.87 -31.69 26.42
N ARG A 394 -5.60 -32.32 25.27
CA ARG A 394 -5.58 -33.79 25.16
C ARG A 394 -4.48 -34.40 26.03
N VAL A 395 -3.25 -33.90 25.93
CA VAL A 395 -2.11 -34.40 26.72
C VAL A 395 -2.37 -34.27 28.23
N ALA A 396 -2.90 -33.13 28.68
CA ALA A 396 -3.23 -32.92 30.09
C ALA A 396 -4.34 -33.86 30.60
N ARG A 397 -5.30 -34.23 29.74
CA ARG A 397 -6.34 -35.21 30.09
C ARG A 397 -5.78 -36.63 30.20
N ASP A 398 -4.89 -37.01 29.28
CA ASP A 398 -4.25 -38.33 29.30
C ASP A 398 -3.36 -38.49 30.54
N GLU A 399 -2.62 -37.44 30.91
CA GLU A 399 -1.79 -37.42 32.14
C GLU A 399 -2.62 -37.50 33.42
N ALA A 400 -3.73 -36.77 33.49
CA ALA A 400 -4.65 -36.82 34.62
C ALA A 400 -5.30 -38.22 34.76
N ALA A 401 -5.64 -38.87 33.65
CA ALA A 401 -6.18 -40.23 33.66
C ALA A 401 -5.15 -41.25 34.17
N ALA A 402 -3.89 -41.15 33.70
CA ALA A 402 -2.80 -42.03 34.15
C ALA A 402 -2.49 -41.85 35.66
N ALA A 403 -2.52 -40.61 36.16
CA ALA A 403 -2.32 -40.33 37.58
C ALA A 403 -3.45 -40.89 38.46
N LEU A 404 -4.69 -40.88 37.97
CA LEU A 404 -5.84 -41.45 38.66
C LEU A 404 -5.73 -42.98 38.77
N ASP A 405 -5.32 -43.64 37.69
CA ASP A 405 -5.12 -45.10 37.62
C ASP A 405 -3.98 -45.57 38.54
N ALA A 406 -2.88 -44.79 38.60
CA ALA A 406 -1.78 -45.03 39.53
C ALA A 406 -2.21 -44.88 41.00
N LEU A 407 -3.05 -43.89 41.32
CA LEU A 407 -3.61 -43.69 42.66
C LEU A 407 -4.54 -44.84 43.07
N GLN A 408 -5.34 -45.35 42.13
CA GLN A 408 -6.28 -46.43 42.36
C GLN A 408 -5.56 -47.76 42.61
N THR A 409 -4.55 -48.06 41.78
CA THR A 409 -3.63 -49.20 41.97
C THR A 409 -2.88 -49.12 43.31
N ALA A 410 -2.48 -47.92 43.74
CA ALA A 410 -1.81 -47.72 45.03
C ALA A 410 -2.76 -47.92 46.23
N ARG A 411 -4.06 -47.61 46.08
CA ARG A 411 -5.08 -47.84 47.12
C ARG A 411 -5.45 -49.30 47.27
N GLU A 412 -5.53 -50.04 46.18
CA GLU A 412 -5.80 -51.49 46.18
C GLU A 412 -4.69 -52.30 46.86
N ARG A 413 -3.43 -51.82 46.78
CA ARG A 413 -2.26 -52.44 47.44
C ARG A 413 -2.18 -52.24 48.96
N VAL A 414 -3.04 -51.40 49.56
CA VAL A 414 -3.00 -51.06 51.00
C VAL A 414 -4.09 -51.80 51.80
N GLY A 415 -4.82 -52.73 51.16
CA GLY A 415 -5.96 -53.43 51.77
C GLY A 415 -5.65 -54.72 52.56
N GLU A 416 -4.46 -55.30 52.47
CA GLU A 416 -4.19 -56.62 53.07
C GLU A 416 -3.03 -56.64 54.07
N GLU A 417 -3.37 -57.15 55.26
CA GLU A 417 -2.56 -57.69 56.36
C GLU A 417 -2.12 -56.79 57.55
N ARG A 418 -2.43 -57.32 58.75
CA ARG A 418 -2.29 -56.76 60.10
C ARG A 418 -1.10 -57.38 60.85
N ALA A 419 -0.29 -56.49 61.46
CA ALA A 419 0.36 -56.51 62.80
C ALA A 419 1.24 -57.72 63.24
N VAL A 420 2.38 -57.59 63.96
CA VAL A 420 2.80 -56.70 65.08
C VAL A 420 4.37 -56.61 65.15
N PRO A 421 5.01 -55.86 66.08
CA PRO A 421 5.52 -54.50 65.93
C PRO A 421 7.07 -54.40 65.79
N GLU A 422 7.52 -53.72 64.72
CA GLU A 422 8.90 -53.22 64.45
C GLU A 422 9.05 -51.67 64.59
N PRO A 423 8.10 -50.90 65.15
CA PRO A 423 7.88 -49.50 64.82
C PRO A 423 8.84 -48.58 65.58
N ALA A 424 9.64 -49.13 66.49
CA ALA A 424 10.67 -48.42 67.23
C ALA A 424 12.04 -48.46 66.50
N ARG A 425 12.37 -49.56 65.80
CA ARG A 425 13.65 -49.72 65.10
C ARG A 425 13.65 -49.06 63.73
N ALA A 426 12.56 -49.17 62.98
CA ALA A 426 12.42 -48.54 61.66
C ALA A 426 12.40 -46.99 61.71
N ARG A 427 11.95 -46.36 62.80
CA ARG A 427 11.88 -44.88 62.92
C ARG A 427 13.25 -44.21 62.95
N LEU A 428 14.24 -44.83 63.62
CA LEU A 428 15.62 -44.31 63.71
C LEU A 428 16.37 -44.47 62.38
N THR A 429 16.17 -45.59 61.68
CA THR A 429 16.77 -45.87 60.36
C THR A 429 16.13 -45.02 59.25
N SER A 430 14.82 -44.74 59.34
CA SER A 430 14.08 -43.88 58.40
C SER A 430 14.43 -42.39 58.55
N ALA A 431 14.75 -41.91 59.75
CA ALA A 431 15.21 -40.53 59.95
C ALA A 431 16.61 -40.29 59.34
N LEU A 432 17.53 -41.26 59.50
CA LEU A 432 18.88 -41.18 58.94
C LEU A 432 18.91 -41.30 57.40
N SER A 433 18.00 -42.10 56.81
CA SER A 433 17.85 -42.20 55.35
C SER A 433 17.17 -40.97 54.73
N LYS A 434 16.22 -40.34 55.43
CA LYS A 434 15.61 -39.06 55.01
C LYS A 434 16.59 -37.88 55.02
N ALA A 435 17.55 -37.84 55.95
CA ALA A 435 18.57 -36.80 56.00
C ALA A 435 19.68 -36.96 54.95
N ARG A 436 19.97 -38.20 54.49
CA ARG A 436 20.91 -38.48 53.38
C ARG A 436 20.26 -38.37 51.99
N GLY A 437 18.93 -38.39 51.92
CA GLY A 437 18.15 -38.27 50.69
C GLY A 437 17.65 -36.86 50.36
N SER A 438 17.93 -35.83 51.17
CA SER A 438 17.61 -34.46 50.80
C SER A 438 18.62 -33.96 49.76
N GLY A 439 18.09 -33.52 48.61
CA GLY A 439 18.84 -33.12 47.43
C GLY A 439 19.79 -31.95 47.62
N HIS A 440 19.96 -31.39 48.82
CA HIS A 440 20.69 -30.16 49.07
C HIS A 440 22.16 -30.20 48.64
N LEU A 441 22.87 -31.32 48.83
CA LEU A 441 24.25 -31.43 48.32
C LEU A 441 24.30 -31.46 46.78
N ARG A 442 23.29 -32.09 46.15
CA ARG A 442 23.16 -32.12 44.69
C ARG A 442 22.75 -30.75 44.15
N GLU A 443 21.82 -30.08 44.82
CA GLU A 443 21.34 -28.72 44.53
C GLU A 443 22.47 -27.69 44.67
N ILE A 444 23.29 -27.78 45.73
CA ILE A 444 24.48 -26.94 45.91
C ILE A 444 25.51 -27.22 44.82
N LYS A 445 25.75 -28.49 44.47
CA LYS A 445 26.66 -28.84 43.38
C LYS A 445 26.17 -28.30 42.04
N THR A 446 24.88 -28.47 41.71
CA THR A 446 24.30 -27.93 40.48
C THR A 446 24.30 -26.40 40.45
N ALA A 447 24.13 -25.74 41.61
CA ALA A 447 24.22 -24.30 41.71
C ALA A 447 25.66 -23.79 41.44
N ARG A 448 26.68 -24.49 41.97
CA ARG A 448 28.10 -24.18 41.69
C ARG A 448 28.47 -24.44 40.24
N GLU A 449 28.03 -25.55 39.66
CA GLU A 449 28.25 -25.85 38.23
C GLU A 449 27.58 -24.79 37.34
N ALA A 450 26.39 -24.30 37.71
CA ALA A 450 25.72 -23.21 37.01
C ALA A 450 26.42 -21.86 37.19
N GLU A 451 27.03 -21.61 38.35
CA GLU A 451 27.87 -20.43 38.62
C GLU A 451 29.14 -20.45 37.76
N ASP A 452 29.88 -21.57 37.76
CA ASP A 452 31.08 -21.77 36.95
C ASP A 452 30.77 -21.62 35.45
N GLU A 453 29.68 -22.26 34.98
CA GLU A 453 29.25 -22.15 33.58
C GLU A 453 28.86 -20.72 33.21
N SER A 454 28.17 -20.00 34.10
CA SER A 454 27.81 -18.59 33.90
C SER A 454 29.04 -17.68 33.90
N GLY A 455 30.05 -17.97 34.74
CA GLY A 455 31.33 -17.27 34.77
C GLY A 455 32.12 -17.43 33.48
N ILE A 456 32.23 -18.65 32.96
CA ILE A 456 32.88 -18.93 31.67
C ILE A 456 32.14 -18.22 30.52
N ARG A 457 30.80 -18.25 30.51
CA ARG A 457 29.99 -17.54 29.51
C ARG A 457 30.18 -16.03 29.58
N TRP A 458 30.27 -15.47 30.78
CA TRP A 458 30.55 -14.05 30.99
C TRP A 458 31.92 -13.66 30.45
N GLU A 459 32.99 -14.39 30.81
CA GLU A 459 34.33 -14.12 30.29
C GLU A 459 34.39 -14.20 28.76
N ALA A 460 33.77 -15.22 28.17
CA ALA A 460 33.70 -15.38 26.72
C ALA A 460 32.92 -14.24 26.05
N ALA A 461 31.83 -13.77 26.65
CA ALA A 461 31.03 -12.66 26.13
C ALA A 461 31.76 -11.32 26.22
N VAL A 462 32.42 -11.02 27.34
CA VAL A 462 33.18 -9.78 27.52
C VAL A 462 34.38 -9.70 26.60
N ARG A 463 35.09 -10.82 26.35
CA ARG A 463 36.20 -10.85 25.37
C ARG A 463 35.75 -10.45 23.96
N ARG A 464 34.49 -10.70 23.59
CA ARG A 464 33.93 -10.30 22.28
C ARG A 464 33.61 -8.81 22.18
N LEU A 465 33.65 -8.08 23.29
CA LEU A 465 33.41 -6.63 23.33
C LEU A 465 34.69 -5.81 23.18
N HIS A 466 35.85 -6.45 22.99
CA HIS A 466 37.12 -5.74 22.76
C HIS A 466 36.97 -4.68 21.64
N PRO A 467 37.44 -3.44 21.84
CA PRO A 467 38.37 -2.96 22.87
C PRO A 467 37.77 -2.62 24.24
N TRP A 468 36.45 -2.74 24.42
CA TRP A 468 35.81 -2.44 25.70
C TRP A 468 36.25 -3.40 26.81
N SER A 469 36.67 -2.86 27.94
CA SER A 469 37.06 -3.60 29.14
C SER A 469 36.46 -2.95 30.39
N GLY A 470 35.31 -3.45 30.85
CA GLY A 470 34.63 -2.99 32.06
C GLY A 470 33.88 -4.12 32.78
N ASP A 471 33.15 -3.78 33.84
CA ASP A 471 32.34 -4.73 34.61
C ASP A 471 30.87 -4.77 34.16
N ALA A 472 30.08 -5.71 34.70
CA ALA A 472 28.68 -5.88 34.33
C ALA A 472 27.81 -4.63 34.62
N GLN A 473 28.13 -3.87 35.67
CA GLN A 473 27.40 -2.64 36.00
C GLN A 473 27.73 -1.49 35.05
N ALA A 474 28.98 -1.38 34.60
CA ALA A 474 29.39 -0.45 33.58
C ALA A 474 28.71 -0.79 32.24
N LEU A 475 28.69 -2.07 31.85
CA LEU A 475 28.04 -2.51 30.61
C LEU A 475 26.53 -2.20 30.59
N ALA A 476 25.84 -2.41 31.72
CA ALA A 476 24.40 -2.16 31.83
C ALA A 476 24.03 -0.67 31.71
N LYS A 477 24.99 0.25 31.90
CA LYS A 477 24.79 1.70 31.76
C LYS A 477 25.08 2.22 30.36
N ILE A 478 25.69 1.40 29.50
CA ILE A 478 26.05 1.80 28.14
C ILE A 478 24.80 1.80 27.26
N SER A 479 24.60 2.90 26.56
CA SER A 479 23.56 2.99 25.54
C SER A 479 24.07 2.35 24.24
N VAL A 480 23.54 1.18 23.92
CA VAL A 480 23.84 0.50 22.65
C VAL A 480 22.93 1.02 21.53
N PRO A 481 23.45 1.19 20.30
CA PRO A 481 22.60 1.47 19.14
C PRO A 481 21.55 0.38 18.95
N SER A 482 20.32 0.77 18.68
CA SER A 482 19.23 -0.18 18.42
C SER A 482 19.51 -1.01 17.16
N ALA A 483 18.96 -2.23 17.08
CA ALA A 483 19.06 -3.06 15.89
C ALA A 483 18.57 -2.34 14.62
N ARG A 484 17.59 -1.44 14.77
CA ARG A 484 17.11 -0.57 13.69
C ARG A 484 18.17 0.44 13.23
N GLN A 485 18.88 1.09 14.15
CA GLN A 485 19.97 2.02 13.81
C GLN A 485 21.14 1.29 13.13
N VAL A 486 21.53 0.13 13.65
CA VAL A 486 22.56 -0.72 13.01
C VAL A 486 22.12 -1.16 11.61
N GLY A 487 20.86 -1.54 11.44
CA GLY A 487 20.28 -1.86 10.13
C GLY A 487 20.32 -0.67 9.16
N ALA A 488 20.00 0.53 9.63
CA ALA A 488 20.07 1.75 8.83
C ALA A 488 21.51 2.06 8.40
N TRP A 489 22.50 1.97 9.29
CA TRP A 489 23.91 2.16 8.93
C TRP A 489 24.43 1.10 7.96
N LYS A 490 24.02 -0.17 8.10
CA LYS A 490 24.36 -1.23 7.15
C LYS A 490 23.81 -0.94 5.75
N THR A 491 22.55 -0.51 5.69
CA THR A 491 21.88 -0.14 4.43
C THR A 491 22.56 1.05 3.78
N ARG A 492 22.77 2.13 4.55
CA ARG A 492 23.48 3.34 4.09
C ARG A 492 24.92 3.04 3.64
N SER A 493 25.64 2.17 4.36
CA SER A 493 26.98 1.73 3.96
C SER A 493 26.96 0.95 2.63
N ALA A 494 25.95 0.09 2.42
CA ALA A 494 25.80 -0.62 1.16
C ALA A 494 25.48 0.33 0.00
N GLU A 495 24.55 1.28 0.20
CA GLU A 495 24.18 2.29 -0.79
C GLU A 495 25.36 3.19 -1.17
N LEU A 496 26.12 3.70 -0.18
CA LEU A 496 27.31 4.52 -0.43
C LEU A 496 28.41 3.72 -1.15
N ARG A 497 28.61 2.44 -0.79
CA ARG A 497 29.60 1.58 -1.46
C ARG A 497 29.23 1.33 -2.93
N THR A 498 27.98 1.00 -3.20
CA THR A 498 27.48 0.79 -4.57
C THR A 498 27.56 2.09 -5.37
N SER A 499 27.15 3.21 -4.80
CA SER A 499 27.20 4.53 -5.47
C SER A 499 28.63 4.95 -5.78
N ARG A 500 29.57 4.73 -4.85
CA ARG A 500 31.01 4.96 -5.06
C ARG A 500 31.55 4.10 -6.20
N ALA A 501 31.24 2.80 -6.21
CA ALA A 501 31.69 1.88 -7.26
C ALA A 501 31.21 2.33 -8.65
N VAL A 502 29.91 2.61 -8.79
CA VAL A 502 29.31 3.06 -10.06
C VAL A 502 29.91 4.38 -10.54
N LEU A 503 30.07 5.36 -9.65
CA LEU A 503 30.65 6.65 -10.04
C LEU A 503 32.15 6.54 -10.35
N SER A 504 32.88 5.67 -9.66
CA SER A 504 34.30 5.44 -9.97
C SER A 504 34.50 4.79 -11.34
N GLU A 505 33.65 3.84 -11.71
CA GLU A 505 33.67 3.20 -13.03
C GLU A 505 33.33 4.21 -14.13
N ARG A 506 32.26 4.99 -13.94
CA ARG A 506 31.88 6.06 -14.88
C ARG A 506 32.96 7.12 -15.02
N LEU A 507 33.60 7.52 -13.93
CA LEU A 507 34.70 8.49 -13.96
C LEU A 507 35.86 7.96 -14.80
N ALA A 508 36.25 6.69 -14.63
CA ALA A 508 37.29 6.05 -15.43
C ALA A 508 36.89 5.97 -16.92
N GLU A 509 35.63 5.66 -17.23
CA GLU A 509 35.11 5.65 -18.60
C GLU A 509 35.20 7.05 -19.24
N TYR A 510 34.75 8.09 -18.54
CA TYR A 510 34.81 9.46 -19.05
C TYR A 510 36.25 9.95 -19.22
N GLN A 511 37.14 9.60 -18.30
CA GLN A 511 38.57 9.89 -18.41
C GLN A 511 39.17 9.19 -19.64
N GLY A 512 38.87 7.91 -19.86
CA GLY A 512 39.33 7.17 -21.05
C GLY A 512 38.79 7.77 -22.35
N ASN A 513 37.53 8.19 -22.40
CA ASN A 513 36.97 8.88 -23.57
C ASN A 513 37.63 10.24 -23.80
N HIS A 514 37.89 10.99 -22.73
CA HIS A 514 38.60 12.26 -22.81
C HIS A 514 40.01 12.10 -23.38
N GLU A 515 40.77 11.10 -22.92
CA GLU A 515 42.10 10.75 -23.45
C GLU A 515 42.03 10.38 -24.93
N LEU A 516 41.04 9.56 -25.33
CA LEU A 516 40.84 9.18 -26.73
C LEU A 516 40.52 10.40 -27.62
N LEU A 517 39.63 11.28 -27.16
CA LEU A 517 39.27 12.50 -27.88
C LEU A 517 40.46 13.46 -27.95
N SER A 518 41.28 13.56 -26.91
CA SER A 518 42.51 14.34 -26.91
C SER A 518 43.51 13.82 -27.94
N ALA A 519 43.77 12.51 -27.94
CA ALA A 519 44.66 11.89 -28.91
C ALA A 519 44.15 12.05 -30.35
N ARG A 520 42.82 11.94 -30.57
CA ARG A 520 42.21 12.19 -31.88
C ARG A 520 42.35 13.65 -32.31
N LEU A 521 42.16 14.59 -31.39
CA LEU A 521 42.32 16.02 -31.66
C LEU A 521 43.75 16.35 -32.07
N ASP A 522 44.75 15.78 -31.38
CA ASP A 522 46.16 15.98 -31.69
C ASP A 522 46.52 15.41 -33.07
N ALA A 523 46.00 14.22 -33.40
CA ALA A 523 46.17 13.63 -34.74
C ALA A 523 45.55 14.48 -35.85
N LEU A 524 44.33 15.00 -35.63
CA LEU A 524 43.67 15.89 -36.60
C LEU A 524 44.42 17.22 -36.75
N ARG A 525 44.92 17.80 -35.66
CA ARG A 525 45.75 19.02 -35.70
C ARG A 525 47.05 18.80 -36.46
N ALA A 526 47.68 17.64 -36.34
CA ALA A 526 48.89 17.30 -37.07
C ALA A 526 48.65 17.12 -38.58
N SER A 527 47.40 16.85 -39.01
CA SER A 527 47.05 16.69 -40.43
C SER A 527 46.69 17.99 -41.16
N VAL A 528 46.47 19.10 -40.44
CA VAL A 528 46.03 20.37 -41.01
C VAL A 528 47.15 21.41 -40.92
N ASP A 529 47.56 21.94 -42.07
CA ASP A 529 48.66 22.92 -42.16
C ASP A 529 48.31 24.33 -41.66
N VAL A 530 47.02 24.67 -41.57
CA VAL A 530 46.56 26.01 -41.16
C VAL A 530 45.38 25.93 -40.20
N THR A 531 45.57 26.48 -39.00
CA THR A 531 44.53 26.56 -37.97
C THR A 531 43.54 27.70 -38.20
N ASP A 532 42.38 27.64 -37.52
CA ASP A 532 41.38 28.71 -37.59
C ASP A 532 41.94 30.07 -37.09
N ASP A 533 42.81 30.05 -36.08
CA ASP A 533 43.40 31.26 -35.48
C ASP A 533 44.45 31.89 -36.41
N GLU A 534 45.30 31.08 -37.05
CA GLU A 534 46.26 31.56 -38.05
C GLU A 534 45.55 32.18 -39.26
N ALA A 535 44.47 31.57 -39.72
CA ALA A 535 43.68 32.10 -40.81
C ALA A 535 42.97 33.41 -40.43
N ALA A 536 42.50 33.54 -39.18
CA ALA A 536 41.94 34.79 -38.68
C ALA A 536 43.00 35.90 -38.61
N ALA A 537 44.21 35.59 -38.16
CA ALA A 537 45.33 36.54 -38.13
C ALA A 537 45.75 37.01 -39.53
N ILE A 538 45.80 36.11 -40.51
CA ILE A 538 46.12 36.44 -41.91
C ILE A 538 45.03 37.33 -42.51
N ARG A 539 43.75 37.03 -42.23
CA ARG A 539 42.63 37.88 -42.65
C ARG A 539 42.68 39.26 -42.02
N HIS A 540 43.02 39.35 -40.74
CA HIS A 540 43.20 40.61 -40.04
C HIS A 540 44.31 41.45 -40.69
N ALA A 541 45.46 40.84 -41.00
CA ALA A 541 46.57 41.52 -41.68
C ALA A 541 46.19 42.04 -43.07
N ARG A 542 45.34 41.31 -43.80
CA ARG A 542 44.75 41.77 -45.07
C ARG A 542 43.83 42.96 -44.85
N ASP A 543 42.93 42.90 -43.87
CA ASP A 543 41.97 43.97 -43.58
C ASP A 543 42.68 45.26 -43.11
N GLU A 544 43.76 45.13 -42.35
CA GLU A 544 44.64 46.25 -42.01
C GLU A 544 45.34 46.85 -43.23
N ALA A 545 45.87 46.02 -44.13
CA ALA A 545 46.51 46.48 -45.37
C ALA A 545 45.50 47.19 -46.30
N TRP A 546 44.26 46.70 -46.36
CA TRP A 546 43.18 47.35 -47.08
C TRP A 546 42.83 48.72 -46.49
N THR A 547 42.74 48.80 -45.16
CA THR A 547 42.43 50.05 -44.46
C THR A 547 43.52 51.08 -44.72
N ARG A 548 44.80 50.69 -44.58
CA ARG A 548 45.96 51.55 -44.90
C ARG A 548 45.95 52.03 -46.36
N HIS A 549 45.68 51.15 -47.31
CA HIS A 549 45.59 51.54 -48.72
C HIS A 549 44.45 52.53 -48.98
N ARG A 550 43.28 52.32 -48.35
CA ARG A 550 42.13 53.23 -48.49
C ARG A 550 42.40 54.63 -47.96
N ASP A 551 43.24 54.76 -46.94
CA ASP A 551 43.59 56.04 -46.34
C ASP A 551 44.66 56.78 -47.18
N ASP A 552 45.67 56.07 -47.67
CA ASP A 552 46.83 56.67 -48.35
C ASP A 552 46.67 56.76 -49.88
N LEU A 553 45.98 55.80 -50.51
CA LEU A 553 45.77 55.68 -51.96
C LEU A 553 47.06 55.72 -52.81
N LEU A 554 48.17 55.20 -52.27
CA LEU A 554 49.47 55.15 -52.94
C LEU A 554 49.73 53.78 -53.60
N GLY A 555 50.54 53.77 -54.66
CA GLY A 555 50.93 52.54 -55.37
C GLY A 555 51.57 51.49 -54.45
N ALA A 556 52.49 51.90 -53.58
CA ALA A 556 53.14 50.99 -52.63
C ALA A 556 52.14 50.33 -51.65
N THR A 557 51.14 51.08 -51.17
CA THR A 557 50.09 50.54 -50.28
C THR A 557 49.14 49.59 -51.01
N ALA A 558 48.96 49.74 -52.33
CA ALA A 558 48.21 48.82 -53.16
C ALA A 558 48.94 47.48 -53.32
N ASP A 559 50.26 47.52 -53.52
CA ASP A 559 51.11 46.33 -53.65
C ASP A 559 51.14 45.52 -52.32
N ASP A 560 51.28 46.20 -51.18
CA ASP A 560 51.22 45.57 -49.86
C ASP A 560 49.87 44.88 -49.60
N PHE A 561 48.77 45.52 -49.99
CA PHE A 561 47.43 44.92 -49.90
C PHE A 561 47.29 43.71 -50.84
N ALA A 562 47.79 43.80 -52.08
CA ALA A 562 47.73 42.70 -53.05
C ALA A 562 48.48 41.46 -52.55
N VAL A 563 49.63 41.63 -51.89
CA VAL A 563 50.38 40.54 -51.26
C VAL A 563 49.58 39.91 -50.10
N ALA A 564 48.98 40.73 -49.23
CA ALA A 564 48.18 40.24 -48.12
C ALA A 564 46.90 39.51 -48.59
N LEU A 565 46.28 39.99 -49.68
CA LEU A 565 45.12 39.37 -50.31
C LEU A 565 45.48 38.01 -50.92
N ALA A 566 46.55 37.92 -51.71
CA ALA A 566 47.01 36.65 -52.29
C ALA A 566 47.35 35.62 -51.21
N ARG A 567 47.86 36.07 -50.06
CA ARG A 567 48.09 35.21 -48.90
C ARG A 567 46.79 34.72 -48.25
N ASP A 568 45.79 35.58 -48.04
CA ASP A 568 44.47 35.15 -47.52
C ASP A 568 43.76 34.18 -48.50
N ASP A 569 43.84 34.43 -49.81
CA ASP A 569 43.23 33.57 -50.84
C ASP A 569 43.87 32.18 -50.89
N SER A 570 45.20 32.10 -50.83
CA SER A 570 45.91 30.80 -50.81
C SER A 570 45.59 29.99 -49.56
N ILE A 571 45.51 30.64 -48.40
CA ILE A 571 45.09 30.00 -47.14
C ILE A 571 43.60 29.61 -47.20
N GLY A 572 42.75 30.44 -47.81
CA GLY A 572 41.35 30.14 -48.06
C GLY A 572 41.16 28.87 -48.88
N ALA A 573 41.97 28.68 -49.93
CA ALA A 573 41.94 27.47 -50.76
C ALA A 573 42.38 26.22 -49.98
N VAL A 574 43.46 26.30 -49.19
CA VAL A 574 43.93 25.21 -48.32
C VAL A 574 42.87 24.82 -47.29
N ARG A 575 42.21 25.80 -46.65
CA ARG A 575 41.12 25.54 -45.70
C ARG A 575 39.88 24.94 -46.32
N LEU A 576 39.57 25.30 -47.57
CA LEU A 576 38.46 24.69 -48.30
C LEU A 576 38.75 23.22 -48.60
N ALA A 577 40.00 22.89 -48.96
CA ALA A 577 40.44 21.52 -49.18
C ALA A 577 40.34 20.68 -47.88
N ASN A 578 40.71 21.28 -46.74
CA ASN A 578 40.72 20.63 -45.42
C ASN A 578 39.45 20.93 -44.59
N ALA A 579 38.35 21.34 -45.23
CA ALA A 579 37.14 21.81 -44.54
C ALA A 579 36.52 20.73 -43.66
N ARG A 580 36.62 19.45 -44.06
CA ARG A 580 36.16 18.30 -43.28
C ARG A 580 36.95 18.14 -41.99
N GLU A 581 38.28 18.16 -42.06
CA GLU A 581 39.17 17.99 -40.91
C GLU A 581 39.01 19.16 -39.93
N LEU A 582 38.90 20.39 -40.42
CA LEU A 582 38.60 21.57 -39.60
C LEU A 582 37.24 21.45 -38.89
N ALA A 583 36.21 20.91 -39.56
CA ALA A 583 34.92 20.64 -38.92
C ALA A 583 35.05 19.55 -37.83
N GLU A 584 35.79 18.47 -38.11
CA GLU A 584 36.06 17.40 -37.14
C GLU A 584 36.87 17.90 -35.92
N ILE A 585 37.82 18.82 -36.11
CA ILE A 585 38.57 19.47 -35.02
C ILE A 585 37.62 20.27 -34.12
N ARG A 586 36.69 21.05 -34.70
CA ARG A 586 35.72 21.83 -33.92
C ARG A 586 34.76 20.94 -33.14
N THR A 587 34.27 19.86 -33.74
CA THR A 587 33.41 18.91 -33.03
C THR A 587 34.16 18.21 -31.91
N THR A 588 35.40 17.76 -32.17
CA THR A 588 36.23 17.07 -31.17
C THR A 588 36.57 17.99 -30.01
N ASN A 589 36.93 19.26 -30.26
CA ASN A 589 37.15 20.27 -29.21
C ASN A 589 35.91 20.46 -28.32
N ARG A 590 34.71 20.54 -28.93
CA ARG A 590 33.47 20.67 -28.16
C ARG A 590 33.24 19.43 -27.28
N SER A 591 33.37 18.23 -27.84
CA SER A 591 33.21 16.99 -27.09
C SER A 591 34.26 16.83 -25.98
N LEU A 592 35.48 17.35 -26.18
CA LEU A 592 36.53 17.36 -25.17
C LEU A 592 36.18 18.31 -24.00
N ALA A 593 35.61 19.47 -24.28
CA ALA A 593 35.10 20.39 -23.26
C ALA A 593 33.89 19.80 -22.50
N GLU A 594 32.98 19.14 -23.21
CA GLU A 594 31.82 18.46 -22.62
C GLU A 594 32.26 17.31 -21.70
N THR A 595 33.16 16.45 -22.16
CA THR A 595 33.70 15.34 -21.34
C THR A 595 34.47 15.86 -20.11
N ALA A 596 35.26 16.92 -20.24
CA ALA A 596 35.94 17.54 -19.10
C ALA A 596 34.95 18.06 -18.03
N ALA A 597 33.84 18.68 -18.46
CA ALA A 597 32.80 19.13 -17.55
C ALA A 597 32.10 17.95 -16.84
N VAL A 598 31.87 16.85 -17.56
CA VAL A 598 31.28 15.62 -16.99
C VAL A 598 32.24 14.97 -15.99
N ILE A 599 33.53 14.87 -16.30
CA ILE A 599 34.57 14.38 -15.38
C ILE A 599 34.57 15.21 -14.09
N SER A 600 34.61 16.54 -14.20
CA SER A 600 34.61 17.42 -13.03
C SER A 600 33.37 17.21 -12.14
N ARG A 601 32.18 17.04 -12.75
CA ARG A 601 30.94 16.73 -12.02
C ARG A 601 30.99 15.37 -11.33
N ALA A 602 31.45 14.33 -12.03
CA ALA A 602 31.56 12.99 -11.48
C ALA A 602 32.57 12.94 -10.32
N SER A 603 33.71 13.62 -10.43
CA SER A 603 34.69 13.76 -9.34
C SER A 603 34.08 14.48 -8.13
N ALA A 604 33.34 15.58 -8.34
CA ALA A 604 32.68 16.28 -7.24
C ALA A 604 31.63 15.41 -6.51
N GLN A 605 30.87 14.61 -7.25
CA GLN A 605 29.92 13.64 -6.67
C GLN A 605 30.64 12.55 -5.86
N LEU A 606 31.80 12.09 -6.32
CA LEU A 606 32.60 11.09 -5.63
C LEU A 606 33.16 11.65 -4.30
N SER A 607 33.67 12.89 -4.31
CA SER A 607 34.07 13.60 -3.08
C SER A 607 32.90 13.82 -2.12
N GLN A 608 31.70 14.08 -2.62
CA GLN A 608 30.52 14.18 -1.74
C GLN A 608 30.19 12.84 -1.06
N ILE A 609 30.33 11.73 -1.77
CA ILE A 609 30.16 10.39 -1.17
C ILE A 609 31.20 10.12 -0.09
N GLU A 610 32.44 10.57 -0.28
CA GLU A 610 33.49 10.46 0.75
C GLU A 610 33.11 11.25 2.01
N LEU A 611 32.61 12.48 1.86
CA LEU A 611 32.09 13.27 2.98
C LEU A 611 30.90 12.58 3.67
N ASP A 612 29.99 11.96 2.92
CA ASP A 612 28.85 11.24 3.47
C ASP A 612 29.27 9.97 4.24
N VAL A 613 30.34 9.30 3.79
CA VAL A 613 30.97 8.17 4.48
C VAL A 613 31.59 8.65 5.80
N GLU A 614 32.35 9.75 5.78
CA GLU A 614 32.93 10.33 7.00
C GLU A 614 31.86 10.77 7.99
N ALA A 615 30.77 11.38 7.52
CA ALA A 615 29.64 11.77 8.34
C ALA A 615 28.96 10.55 8.99
N ALA A 616 28.75 9.47 8.24
CA ALA A 616 28.19 8.22 8.77
C ALA A 616 29.13 7.55 9.79
N LEU A 617 30.45 7.56 9.54
CA LEU A 617 31.43 7.06 10.49
C LEU A 617 31.45 7.89 11.78
N SER A 618 31.34 9.20 11.68
CA SER A 618 31.24 10.10 12.84
C SER A 618 29.97 9.81 13.66
N GLU A 619 28.82 9.63 13.00
CA GLU A 619 27.56 9.26 13.65
C GLU A 619 27.67 7.92 14.42
N ILE A 620 28.31 6.92 13.80
CA ILE A 620 28.59 5.61 14.44
C ILE A 620 29.50 5.78 15.64
N ARG A 621 30.60 6.55 15.51
CA ARG A 621 31.56 6.80 16.60
C ARG A 621 30.90 7.49 17.78
N VAL A 622 30.07 8.50 17.54
CA VAL A 622 29.33 9.20 18.61
C VAL A 622 28.37 8.24 19.31
N SER A 623 27.64 7.43 18.53
CA SER A 623 26.62 6.51 19.06
C SER A 623 27.18 5.29 19.78
N ALA A 624 28.42 4.89 19.47
CA ALA A 624 29.10 3.74 20.06
C ALA A 624 30.37 4.12 20.85
N ARG A 625 30.50 5.39 21.22
CA ARG A 625 31.70 5.95 21.88
C ARG A 625 32.12 5.16 23.12
N ASP A 626 31.15 4.82 23.96
CA ASP A 626 31.38 4.10 25.21
C ASP A 626 31.81 2.65 25.02
N LEU A 627 31.61 2.06 23.83
CA LEU A 627 32.03 0.70 23.46
C LEU A 627 33.34 0.66 22.68
N LEU A 628 33.57 1.66 21.81
CA LEU A 628 34.72 1.68 20.92
C LEU A 628 35.96 2.33 21.56
N GLY A 629 35.79 3.10 22.63
CA GLY A 629 36.87 3.91 23.21
C GLY A 629 37.40 4.96 22.23
N ASP A 630 38.56 5.56 22.54
CA ASP A 630 39.28 6.47 21.62
C ASP A 630 40.03 5.71 20.50
N SER A 631 39.91 4.38 20.45
CA SER A 631 40.75 3.50 19.64
C SER A 631 40.04 3.07 18.36
N LEU A 632 40.06 3.92 17.34
CA LEU A 632 39.94 3.47 15.95
C LEU A 632 40.88 4.30 15.07
N GLU A 633 42.15 3.90 15.03
CA GLU A 633 42.94 4.09 13.82
C GLU A 633 42.16 3.45 12.67
N SER A 634 42.05 4.18 11.56
CA SER A 634 41.40 3.72 10.34
C SER A 634 42.00 2.38 9.92
N SER A 635 41.23 1.30 10.03
CA SER A 635 41.61 0.02 9.42
C SER A 635 41.64 0.23 7.90
N PRO A 636 42.79 0.01 7.24
CA PRO A 636 42.90 0.11 5.79
C PRO A 636 42.58 -1.26 5.18
N GLU A 637 41.30 -1.57 5.03
CA GLU A 637 40.82 -2.65 4.14
C GLU A 637 39.63 -2.20 3.30
#